data_AF-A0A7C3TCD1-F1
#
_entry.id   AF-A0A7C3TCD1-F1
#
_cell.length_a   1.000
_cell.length_b   1.000
_cell.length_c   1.000
_cell.angle_alpha   90.00
_cell.angle_beta   90.00
_cell.angle_gamma   90.00
#
_symmetry.space_group_name_H-M   'P 1'
#
loop_
_entity.id
_entity.type
_entity.pdbx_description
1 polymer ?
#
loop_
_entity_poly.entity_id
_entity_poly.type
_entity_poly.pdbx_seq_one_letter_code
_entity_poly.pdbx_strand_id
1 'polypeptide(L)'
;MSFILDSELFRKTNFEDEGELESFVQSRPETIFGENVICLPQKYLQTPGGAGTVPEAVVIDLLVDKWYIVEVELVEHGVHGHIATQVTKQLMAADNPEMKRKLTRTILREIEKSENSKKKLADRGIPEIRIHETIERIMDKKPVIVIPIDAIPPDFDGWAKMLNRDVVPIVIEKFKEVQSGKVAYLVTSSRLIASPEIPEEEERAEKATEGRPIITEEEFLRQSDEPGRKLYKRLKEL
;
A
#
# COMPACT_ATOMS: atom_id res chain seq x y z
N MET A 1 25.01 15.35 3.11
CA MET A 1 24.33 15.36 4.42
C MET A 1 25.11 14.48 5.39
N SER A 2 25.12 14.81 6.68
CA SER A 2 25.73 14.00 7.73
C SER A 2 24.93 14.13 9.02
N PHE A 3 24.92 13.08 9.84
CA PHE A 3 24.32 13.11 11.18
C PHE A 3 25.24 12.41 12.18
N ILE A 4 24.98 12.62 13.46
CA ILE A 4 25.69 11.97 14.56
C ILE A 4 24.70 11.11 15.33
N LEU A 5 25.04 9.85 15.55
CA LEU A 5 24.28 8.91 16.37
C LEU A 5 25.24 8.27 17.37
N ASP A 6 24.96 8.34 18.67
CA ASP A 6 25.83 7.80 19.73
C ASP A 6 27.31 8.19 19.63
N SER A 7 27.57 9.46 19.26
CA SER A 7 28.91 10.01 19.00
C SER A 7 29.65 9.44 17.77
N GLU A 8 29.01 8.59 16.98
CA GLU A 8 29.50 8.12 15.68
C GLU A 8 29.04 9.07 14.55
N LEU A 9 29.97 9.47 13.66
CA LEU A 9 29.68 10.39 12.56
C LEU A 9 29.33 9.60 11.30
N PHE A 10 28.12 9.80 10.79
CA PHE A 10 27.61 9.20 9.56
C PHE A 10 27.61 10.20 8.42
N ARG A 11 28.15 9.80 7.26
CA ARG A 11 28.13 10.61 6.02
C ARG A 11 27.31 9.91 4.95
N LYS A 12 26.47 10.69 4.25
CA LYS A 12 25.71 10.19 3.10
C LYS A 12 26.68 9.66 2.06
N THR A 13 26.39 8.47 1.53
CA THR A 13 27.11 7.83 0.43
C THR A 13 26.10 7.31 -0.57
N ASN A 14 26.54 7.09 -1.81
CA ASN A 14 25.69 6.48 -2.83
C ASN A 14 25.64 4.96 -2.63
N PHE A 15 24.59 4.36 -3.20
CA PHE A 15 24.57 2.93 -3.46
C PHE A 15 25.63 2.58 -4.50
N GLU A 16 26.15 1.36 -4.43
CA GLU A 16 27.12 0.84 -5.39
C GLU A 16 26.46 0.56 -6.74
N ASP A 17 25.26 -0.04 -6.68
CA ASP A 17 24.40 -0.34 -7.80
C ASP A 17 22.94 -0.52 -7.33
N GLU A 18 22.04 -0.77 -8.28
CA GLU A 18 20.63 -1.06 -8.04
C GLU A 18 20.45 -2.33 -7.19
N GLY A 19 21.33 -3.33 -7.36
CA GLY A 19 21.28 -4.59 -6.63
C GLY A 19 21.53 -4.43 -5.13
N GLU A 20 22.36 -3.47 -4.72
CA GLU A 20 22.53 -3.12 -3.30
C GLU A 20 21.22 -2.57 -2.72
N LEU A 21 20.54 -1.68 -3.45
CA LEU A 21 19.26 -1.11 -3.02
C LEU A 21 18.14 -2.17 -3.01
N GLU A 22 18.08 -3.03 -4.03
CA GLU A 22 17.16 -4.16 -4.12
C GLU A 22 17.33 -5.08 -2.91
N SER A 23 18.58 -5.44 -2.58
CA SER A 23 18.90 -6.27 -1.43
C SER A 23 18.43 -5.65 -0.12
N PHE A 24 18.57 -4.34 0.05
CA PHE A 24 18.03 -3.62 1.21
C PHE A 24 16.50 -3.77 1.28
N VAL A 25 15.79 -3.47 0.19
CA VAL A 25 14.32 -3.51 0.11
C VAL A 25 13.78 -4.92 0.40
N GLN A 26 14.38 -5.94 -0.22
CA GLN A 26 13.94 -7.34 -0.06
C GLN A 26 14.21 -7.90 1.34
N SER A 27 15.29 -7.46 1.99
CA SER A 27 15.65 -7.95 3.32
C SER A 27 14.72 -7.44 4.43
N ARG A 28 14.02 -6.32 4.21
CA ARG A 28 13.23 -5.61 5.23
C ARG A 28 11.96 -4.96 4.65
N PRO A 29 11.08 -5.71 3.98
CA PRO A 29 9.87 -5.15 3.39
C PRO A 29 8.98 -4.45 4.43
N GLU A 30 9.01 -4.90 5.69
CA GLU A 30 8.23 -4.32 6.78
C GLU A 30 8.62 -2.87 7.09
N THR A 31 9.84 -2.44 6.75
CA THR A 31 10.28 -1.04 6.94
C THR A 31 9.55 -0.08 5.99
N ILE A 32 9.12 -0.59 4.84
CA ILE A 32 8.46 0.20 3.78
C ILE A 32 6.95 0.07 3.88
N PHE A 33 6.46 -1.16 4.09
CA PHE A 33 5.03 -1.49 4.00
C PHE A 33 4.38 -1.82 5.34
N GLY A 34 5.14 -1.92 6.42
CA GLY A 34 4.65 -2.36 7.73
C GLY A 34 4.49 -3.88 7.85
N GLU A 35 4.03 -4.35 9.00
CA GLU A 35 4.02 -5.79 9.33
C GLU A 35 2.86 -6.57 8.70
N ASN A 36 1.80 -5.89 8.26
CA ASN A 36 0.54 -6.50 7.80
C ASN A 36 0.53 -6.87 6.31
N VAL A 37 1.71 -7.13 5.73
CA VAL A 37 1.84 -7.38 4.31
C VAL A 37 2.26 -8.81 3.97
N ILE A 38 1.86 -9.24 2.78
CA ILE A 38 2.33 -10.46 2.12
C ILE A 38 3.15 -10.03 0.90
N CYS A 39 4.44 -10.37 0.90
CA CYS A 39 5.36 -10.01 -0.19
C CYS A 39 5.63 -11.21 -1.10
N LEU A 40 5.52 -10.99 -2.41
CA LEU A 40 5.81 -11.97 -3.45
C LEU A 40 6.95 -11.45 -4.31
N PRO A 41 8.18 -11.96 -4.14
CA PRO A 41 9.33 -11.50 -4.90
C PRO A 41 9.24 -11.95 -6.37
N GLN A 42 9.73 -11.08 -7.26
CA GLN A 42 10.10 -11.35 -8.66
C GLN A 42 9.04 -12.13 -9.44
N LYS A 43 7.81 -11.59 -9.51
CA LYS A 43 6.70 -12.24 -10.24
C LYS A 43 6.63 -11.76 -11.67
N TYR A 44 6.75 -12.68 -12.62
CA TYR A 44 6.56 -12.37 -14.03
C TYR A 44 5.13 -11.89 -14.32
N LEU A 45 5.04 -10.68 -14.83
CA LEU A 45 3.82 -10.03 -15.29
C LEU A 45 3.81 -9.97 -16.82
N GLN A 46 2.65 -10.15 -17.42
CA GLN A 46 2.48 -10.13 -18.87
C GLN A 46 1.35 -9.19 -19.29
N THR A 47 1.70 -8.28 -20.19
CA THR A 47 0.73 -7.38 -20.83
C THR A 47 -0.23 -8.16 -21.75
N PRO A 48 -1.40 -7.60 -22.10
CA PRO A 48 -2.32 -8.23 -23.05
C PRO A 48 -1.69 -8.49 -24.43
N GLY A 49 -0.72 -7.65 -24.84
CA GLY A 49 0.04 -7.81 -26.08
C GLY A 49 1.18 -8.83 -26.00
N GLY A 50 1.33 -9.54 -24.88
CA GLY A 50 2.31 -10.59 -24.69
C GLY A 50 3.70 -10.14 -24.21
N ALA A 51 3.97 -8.84 -24.13
CA ALA A 51 5.21 -8.31 -23.56
C ALA A 51 5.29 -8.59 -22.05
N GLY A 52 6.45 -9.05 -21.60
CA GLY A 52 6.73 -9.37 -20.20
C GLY A 52 7.46 -8.27 -19.43
N THR A 53 7.28 -8.26 -18.12
CA THR A 53 8.03 -7.46 -17.15
C THR A 53 8.10 -8.22 -15.83
N VAL A 54 9.12 -7.98 -15.02
CA VAL A 54 9.30 -8.59 -13.71
C VAL A 54 9.58 -7.43 -12.75
N PRO A 55 8.62 -7.00 -11.92
CA PRO A 55 8.92 -6.12 -10.79
C PRO A 55 9.73 -6.86 -9.72
N GLU A 56 10.43 -6.12 -8.85
CA GLU A 56 11.16 -6.71 -7.73
C GLU A 56 10.20 -7.42 -6.78
N ALA A 57 9.01 -6.85 -6.56
CA ALA A 57 7.97 -7.51 -5.76
C ALA A 57 6.54 -7.10 -6.12
N VAL A 58 5.61 -8.00 -5.81
CA VAL A 58 4.19 -7.69 -5.61
C VAL A 58 3.89 -7.80 -4.13
N VAL A 59 3.28 -6.79 -3.54
CA VAL A 59 2.98 -6.76 -2.09
C VAL A 59 1.48 -6.59 -1.87
N ILE A 60 0.91 -7.39 -0.99
CA ILE A 60 -0.50 -7.30 -0.59
C ILE A 60 -0.55 -6.74 0.82
N ASP A 61 -1.23 -5.62 1.00
CA ASP A 61 -1.43 -5.01 2.31
C ASP A 61 -2.84 -5.29 2.80
N LEU A 62 -2.89 -6.10 3.87
CA LEU A 62 -4.11 -6.53 4.53
C LEU A 62 -4.68 -5.44 5.46
N LEU A 63 -3.93 -4.36 5.72
CA LEU A 63 -4.38 -3.23 6.53
C LEU A 63 -5.31 -2.29 5.80
N VAL A 64 -4.87 -1.85 4.64
CA VAL A 64 -5.59 -0.86 3.83
C VAL A 64 -6.32 -1.50 2.66
N ASP A 65 -6.30 -2.84 2.58
CA ASP A 65 -6.82 -3.61 1.46
C ASP A 65 -6.28 -3.09 0.11
N LYS A 66 -4.98 -2.79 0.02
CA LYS A 66 -4.33 -2.34 -1.23
C LYS A 66 -3.29 -3.38 -1.66
N TRP A 67 -2.90 -3.32 -2.93
CA TRP A 67 -1.76 -4.06 -3.41
C TRP A 67 -0.81 -3.16 -4.17
N TYR A 68 0.46 -3.51 -4.08
CA TYR A 68 1.57 -2.74 -4.59
C TYR A 68 2.34 -3.53 -5.63
N ILE A 69 2.83 -2.81 -6.63
CA ILE A 69 3.91 -3.27 -7.50
C ILE A 69 5.13 -2.45 -7.11
N VAL A 70 6.21 -3.13 -6.77
CA VAL A 70 7.44 -2.52 -6.26
C VAL A 70 8.47 -2.54 -7.38
N GLU A 71 8.94 -1.35 -7.78
CA GLU A 71 10.04 -1.17 -8.72
C GLU A 71 11.20 -0.42 -8.06
N VAL A 72 12.35 -1.07 -7.86
CA VAL A 72 13.55 -0.44 -7.29
C VAL A 72 14.31 0.29 -8.38
N GLU A 73 14.71 1.53 -8.12
CA GLU A 73 15.37 2.36 -9.13
C GLU A 73 16.45 3.25 -8.50
N LEU A 74 17.46 3.63 -9.28
CA LEU A 74 18.40 4.69 -8.94
C LEU A 74 18.06 5.97 -9.70
N VAL A 75 18.29 7.12 -9.07
CA VAL A 75 18.02 8.45 -9.65
C VAL A 75 18.77 8.65 -10.98
N GLU A 76 19.92 8.00 -11.17
CA GLU A 76 20.73 8.08 -12.38
C GLU A 76 20.06 7.45 -13.62
N HIS A 77 19.12 6.52 -13.43
CA HIS A 77 18.37 5.91 -14.54
C HIS A 77 17.34 6.85 -15.16
N GLY A 78 16.96 7.92 -14.42
CA GLY A 78 16.08 8.98 -14.88
C GLY A 78 14.63 8.54 -15.12
N VAL A 79 13.70 9.48 -14.99
CA VAL A 79 12.25 9.19 -15.07
C VAL A 79 11.85 8.65 -16.45
N HIS A 80 12.26 9.33 -17.52
CA HIS A 80 11.82 9.02 -18.88
C HIS A 80 12.58 7.87 -19.55
N GLY A 81 13.68 7.40 -18.95
CA GLY A 81 14.43 6.26 -19.45
C GLY A 81 13.80 4.95 -18.98
N HIS A 82 14.19 4.55 -17.78
CA HIS A 82 13.90 3.23 -17.22
C HIS A 82 12.56 3.21 -16.49
N ILE A 83 12.41 4.09 -15.47
CA ILE A 83 11.25 4.16 -14.58
C ILE A 83 9.92 4.19 -15.36
N ALA A 84 9.74 5.15 -16.27
CA ALA A 84 8.49 5.28 -17.02
C ALA A 84 8.18 4.06 -17.89
N THR A 85 9.21 3.46 -18.49
CA THR A 85 9.05 2.31 -19.39
C THR A 85 8.66 1.05 -18.61
N GLN A 86 9.33 0.77 -17.49
CA GLN A 86 9.03 -0.36 -16.61
C GLN A 86 7.63 -0.24 -16.02
N VAL A 87 7.34 0.90 -15.38
CA VAL A 87 6.05 1.15 -14.72
C VAL A 87 4.88 1.07 -15.70
N THR A 88 5.03 1.58 -16.93
CA THR A 88 3.98 1.48 -17.95
C THR A 88 3.66 0.03 -18.31
N LYS A 89 4.68 -0.82 -18.50
CA LYS A 89 4.49 -2.24 -18.81
C LYS A 89 3.80 -2.97 -17.65
N GLN A 90 4.20 -2.67 -16.42
CA GLN A 90 3.63 -3.28 -15.23
C GLN A 90 2.16 -2.91 -15.04
N LEU A 91 1.81 -1.64 -15.24
CA LEU A 91 0.43 -1.19 -15.20
C LEU A 91 -0.44 -1.86 -16.27
N MET A 92 0.07 -1.96 -17.51
CA MET A 92 -0.62 -2.70 -18.57
C MET A 92 -0.81 -4.19 -18.23
N ALA A 93 0.19 -4.81 -17.62
CA ALA A 93 0.11 -6.19 -17.18
C ALA A 93 -0.82 -6.39 -15.97
N ALA A 94 -0.91 -5.41 -15.07
CA ALA A 94 -1.84 -5.40 -13.95
C ALA A 94 -3.30 -5.27 -14.39
N ASP A 95 -3.55 -4.57 -15.50
CA ASP A 95 -4.89 -4.45 -16.08
C ASP A 95 -5.31 -5.72 -16.85
N ASN A 96 -4.39 -6.65 -17.13
CA ASN A 96 -4.69 -7.93 -17.78
C ASN A 96 -5.46 -8.88 -16.81
N PRO A 97 -6.73 -9.23 -17.09
CA PRO A 97 -7.53 -10.08 -16.20
C PRO A 97 -6.94 -11.48 -16.01
N GLU A 98 -6.30 -12.04 -17.04
CA GLU A 98 -5.66 -13.35 -16.94
C GLU A 98 -4.46 -13.30 -15.99
N MET A 99 -3.66 -12.23 -16.10
CA MET A 99 -2.52 -12.01 -15.23
C MET A 99 -2.96 -11.81 -13.78
N LYS A 100 -4.00 -11.00 -13.53
CA LYS A 100 -4.58 -10.85 -12.18
C LYS A 100 -5.02 -12.18 -11.59
N ARG A 101 -5.77 -13.00 -12.34
CA ARG A 101 -6.19 -14.34 -11.87
C ARG A 101 -5.00 -15.24 -11.54
N LYS A 102 -3.96 -15.23 -12.36
CA LYS A 102 -2.74 -16.02 -12.12
C LYS A 102 -1.98 -15.52 -10.88
N LEU A 103 -1.93 -14.21 -10.68
CA LEU A 103 -1.31 -13.58 -9.51
C LEU A 103 -2.10 -13.91 -8.23
N THR A 104 -3.43 -13.74 -8.23
CA THR A 104 -4.33 -14.14 -7.13
C THR A 104 -4.12 -15.59 -6.71
N ARG A 105 -4.12 -16.53 -7.67
CA ARG A 105 -3.85 -17.95 -7.38
C ARG A 105 -2.46 -18.20 -6.80
N THR A 106 -1.48 -17.38 -7.18
CA THR A 106 -0.13 -17.49 -6.65
C THR A 106 -0.07 -16.98 -5.22
N ILE A 107 -0.70 -15.84 -4.93
CA ILE A 107 -0.84 -15.29 -3.58
C ILE A 107 -1.51 -16.29 -2.64
N LEU A 108 -2.65 -16.87 -3.05
CA LEU A 108 -3.36 -17.86 -2.24
C LEU A 108 -2.49 -19.08 -1.93
N ARG A 109 -1.74 -19.60 -2.92
CA ARG A 109 -0.80 -20.70 -2.70
C ARG A 109 0.35 -20.34 -1.76
N GLU A 110 0.86 -19.11 -1.81
CA GLU A 110 1.89 -18.66 -0.87
C GLU A 110 1.33 -18.52 0.56
N ILE A 111 0.09 -18.04 0.72
CA ILE A 111 -0.60 -17.98 2.01
C ILE A 111 -0.78 -19.39 2.58
N GLU A 112 -1.22 -20.35 1.77
CA GLU A 112 -1.44 -21.74 2.21
C GLU A 112 -0.17 -22.40 2.74
N LYS A 113 0.99 -22.07 2.16
CA LYS A 113 2.30 -22.61 2.54
C LYS A 113 2.96 -21.89 3.71
N SER A 114 2.60 -20.63 3.94
CA SER A 114 3.24 -19.76 4.93
C SER A 114 2.39 -19.66 6.19
N GLU A 115 2.83 -20.32 7.25
CA GLU A 115 2.19 -20.22 8.56
C GLU A 115 2.22 -18.77 9.09
N ASN A 116 3.27 -18.02 8.74
CA ASN A 116 3.37 -16.60 9.06
C ASN A 116 2.24 -15.79 8.38
N SER A 117 1.98 -16.05 7.10
CA SER A 117 0.91 -15.37 6.35
C SER A 117 -0.47 -15.71 6.91
N LYS A 118 -0.70 -16.98 7.29
CA LYS A 118 -1.94 -17.38 7.97
C LYS A 118 -2.11 -16.70 9.31
N LYS A 119 -1.04 -16.59 10.09
CA LYS A 119 -1.05 -15.87 11.37
C LYS A 119 -1.41 -14.40 11.18
N LYS A 120 -0.80 -13.71 10.20
CA LYS A 120 -1.15 -12.30 9.88
C LYS A 120 -2.65 -12.13 9.55
N LEU A 121 -3.24 -13.06 8.82
CA LEU A 121 -4.68 -13.06 8.50
C LEU A 121 -5.55 -13.37 9.73
N ALA A 122 -5.11 -14.28 10.60
CA ALA A 122 -5.81 -14.59 11.85
C ALA A 122 -5.77 -13.43 12.85
N ASP A 123 -4.61 -12.77 12.99
CA ASP A 123 -4.41 -11.59 13.85
C ASP A 123 -5.31 -10.41 13.38
N ARG A 124 -5.67 -10.39 12.09
CA ARG A 124 -6.67 -9.48 11.49
C ARG A 124 -8.13 -9.85 11.73
N GLY A 125 -8.39 -11.03 12.31
CA GLY A 125 -9.74 -11.57 12.43
C GLY A 125 -10.34 -12.04 11.10
N ILE A 126 -9.51 -12.30 10.07
CA ILE A 126 -9.98 -12.84 8.79
C ILE A 126 -10.06 -14.36 8.93
N PRO A 127 -11.27 -14.95 8.94
CA PRO A 127 -11.40 -16.40 9.04
C PRO A 127 -10.92 -17.07 7.75
N GLU A 128 -10.39 -18.29 7.87
CA GLU A 128 -9.80 -19.03 6.75
C GLU A 128 -10.74 -19.13 5.53
N ILE A 129 -12.04 -19.32 5.78
CA ILE A 129 -13.09 -19.38 4.74
C ILE A 129 -13.24 -18.10 3.93
N ARG A 130 -12.81 -16.94 4.45
CA ARG A 130 -12.88 -15.63 3.77
C ARG A 130 -11.57 -15.17 3.16
N ILE A 131 -10.49 -15.94 3.29
CA ILE A 131 -9.18 -15.57 2.72
C ILE A 131 -9.30 -15.37 1.21
N HIS A 132 -9.94 -16.31 0.50
CA HIS A 132 -10.11 -16.22 -0.95
C HIS A 132 -10.84 -14.93 -1.37
N GLU A 133 -12.01 -14.68 -0.78
CA GLU A 133 -12.82 -13.46 -1.00
C GLU A 133 -12.01 -12.19 -0.72
N THR A 134 -11.23 -12.18 0.37
CA THR A 134 -10.43 -11.03 0.78
C THR A 134 -9.34 -10.72 -0.24
N ILE A 135 -8.58 -11.74 -0.66
CA ILE A 135 -7.50 -11.55 -1.65
C ILE A 135 -8.08 -11.16 -3.01
N GLU A 136 -9.18 -11.75 -3.46
CA GLU A 136 -9.84 -11.33 -4.69
C GLU A 136 -10.28 -9.86 -4.63
N ARG A 137 -10.93 -9.45 -3.54
CA ARG A 137 -11.34 -8.05 -3.33
C ARG A 137 -10.17 -7.07 -3.39
N ILE A 138 -9.03 -7.43 -2.79
CA ILE A 138 -7.82 -6.58 -2.85
C ILE A 138 -7.28 -6.51 -4.28
N MET A 139 -7.17 -7.67 -4.96
CA MET A 139 -6.63 -7.76 -6.32
C MET A 139 -7.52 -7.13 -7.40
N ASP A 140 -8.81 -6.93 -7.11
CA ASP A 140 -9.73 -6.22 -8.00
C ASP A 140 -9.52 -4.70 -8.00
N LYS A 141 -8.86 -4.15 -6.97
CA LYS A 141 -8.47 -2.75 -6.94
C LYS A 141 -7.32 -2.48 -7.90
N LYS A 142 -7.12 -1.20 -8.24
CA LYS A 142 -5.94 -0.76 -9.00
C LYS A 142 -4.69 -0.88 -8.11
N PRO A 143 -3.55 -1.34 -8.65
CA PRO A 143 -2.31 -1.34 -7.90
C PRO A 143 -1.83 0.09 -7.66
N VAL A 144 -1.13 0.27 -6.55
CA VAL A 144 -0.27 1.43 -6.32
C VAL A 144 1.16 1.05 -6.68
N ILE A 145 1.85 1.88 -7.44
CA ILE A 145 3.26 1.67 -7.78
C ILE A 145 4.10 2.26 -6.67
N VAL A 146 5.01 1.48 -6.11
CA VAL A 146 5.94 1.91 -5.07
C VAL A 146 7.35 1.85 -5.64
N ILE A 147 8.06 2.97 -5.56
CA ILE A 147 9.39 3.11 -6.16
C ILE A 147 10.41 3.44 -5.07
N PRO A 148 11.04 2.43 -4.45
CA PRO A 148 12.23 2.64 -3.64
C PRO A 148 13.34 3.28 -4.49
N ILE A 149 13.81 4.46 -4.10
CA ILE A 149 14.76 5.28 -4.88
C ILE A 149 15.73 6.03 -3.97
N ASP A 150 16.95 6.27 -4.42
CA ASP A 150 17.98 6.97 -3.64
C ASP A 150 17.84 8.51 -3.62
N ALA A 151 17.12 9.08 -4.58
CA ALA A 151 16.67 10.47 -4.61
C ALA A 151 15.50 10.67 -5.58
N ILE A 152 14.63 11.65 -5.33
CA ILE A 152 13.52 11.98 -6.24
C ILE A 152 14.04 12.79 -7.44
N PRO A 153 13.89 12.31 -8.69
CA PRO A 153 14.25 13.08 -9.87
C PRO A 153 13.36 14.31 -10.05
N PRO A 154 13.86 15.41 -10.67
CA PRO A 154 13.07 16.64 -10.85
C PRO A 154 11.72 16.45 -11.56
N ASP A 155 11.67 15.57 -12.56
CA ASP A 155 10.48 15.36 -13.40
C ASP A 155 9.52 14.31 -12.82
N PHE A 156 9.86 13.70 -11.67
CA PHE A 156 9.11 12.57 -11.12
C PHE A 156 7.65 12.91 -10.83
N ASP A 157 7.41 14.00 -10.09
CA ASP A 157 6.05 14.41 -9.71
C ASP A 157 5.21 14.79 -10.95
N GLY A 158 5.84 15.38 -11.97
CA GLY A 158 5.18 15.72 -13.23
C GLY A 158 4.73 14.47 -13.98
N TRP A 159 5.64 13.50 -14.14
CA TRP A 159 5.36 12.22 -14.77
C TRP A 159 4.33 11.39 -13.99
N ALA A 160 4.46 11.30 -12.66
CA ALA A 160 3.56 10.53 -11.82
C ALA A 160 2.10 11.04 -11.94
N LYS A 161 1.90 12.36 -12.01
CA LYS A 161 0.57 12.97 -12.21
C LYS A 161 -0.07 12.66 -13.56
N MET A 162 0.73 12.32 -14.57
CA MET A 162 0.22 11.93 -15.89
C MET A 162 -0.36 10.51 -15.89
N LEU A 163 0.00 9.69 -14.89
CA LEU A 163 -0.50 8.33 -14.76
C LEU A 163 -1.86 8.35 -14.06
N ASN A 164 -2.82 7.58 -14.58
CA ASN A 164 -4.12 7.36 -13.92
C ASN A 164 -4.04 6.31 -12.80
N ARG A 165 -2.93 6.34 -12.04
CA ARG A 165 -2.52 5.38 -11.01
C ARG A 165 -1.64 6.09 -10.00
N ASP A 166 -1.73 5.68 -8.74
CA ASP A 166 -0.87 6.22 -7.69
C ASP A 166 0.55 5.68 -7.85
N VAL A 167 1.51 6.60 -7.85
CA VAL A 167 2.93 6.28 -7.84
C VAL A 167 3.58 6.96 -6.65
N VAL A 168 4.19 6.16 -5.78
CA VAL A 168 4.72 6.58 -4.49
C VAL A 168 6.22 6.33 -4.45
N PRO A 169 7.06 7.38 -4.49
CA PRO A 169 8.48 7.22 -4.28
C PRO A 169 8.76 7.00 -2.79
N ILE A 170 9.65 6.06 -2.47
CA ILE A 170 10.17 5.84 -1.12
C ILE A 170 11.65 6.16 -1.15
N VAL A 171 12.02 7.30 -0.56
CA VAL A 171 13.42 7.73 -0.60
C VAL A 171 14.23 6.96 0.43
N ILE A 172 15.27 6.28 -0.01
CA ILE A 172 16.18 5.50 0.82
C ILE A 172 17.57 6.11 0.69
N GLU A 173 18.09 6.67 1.78
CA GLU A 173 19.42 7.27 1.80
C GLU A 173 20.40 6.36 2.56
N LYS A 174 21.54 6.05 1.94
CA LYS A 174 22.62 5.28 2.55
C LYS A 174 23.63 6.20 3.23
N PHE A 175 24.07 5.81 4.41
CA PHE A 175 25.09 6.50 5.18
C PHE A 175 26.16 5.52 5.64
N LYS A 176 27.41 5.98 5.67
CA LYS A 176 28.54 5.22 6.19
C LYS A 176 29.19 5.97 7.34
N GLU A 177 29.44 5.25 8.42
CA GLU A 177 30.18 5.76 9.57
C GLU A 177 31.67 5.93 9.21
N VAL A 178 32.26 7.03 9.65
CA VAL A 178 33.60 7.47 9.19
C VAL A 178 34.75 6.58 9.68
N GLN A 179 34.65 5.95 10.84
CA GLN A 179 35.76 5.21 11.48
C GLN A 179 35.70 3.69 11.29
N SER A 180 34.57 3.09 11.64
CA SER A 180 34.24 1.67 11.61
C SER A 180 33.71 1.19 10.26
N GLY A 181 33.17 2.11 9.44
CA GLY A 181 32.54 1.76 8.17
C GLY A 181 31.16 1.11 8.28
N LYS A 182 30.53 1.12 9.47
CA LYS A 182 29.14 0.69 9.66
C LYS A 182 28.21 1.42 8.69
N VAL A 183 27.21 0.72 8.18
CA VAL A 183 26.22 1.28 7.25
C VAL A 183 24.90 1.51 7.98
N ALA A 184 24.30 2.68 7.75
CA ALA A 184 22.98 3.05 8.20
C ALA A 184 22.13 3.50 7.02
N TYR A 185 20.82 3.29 7.12
CA TYR A 185 19.85 3.68 6.09
C TYR A 185 18.79 4.59 6.70
N LEU A 186 18.42 5.64 5.98
CA LEU A 186 17.27 6.48 6.30
C LEU A 186 16.17 6.21 5.26
N VAL A 187 15.01 5.73 5.72
CA VAL A 187 13.86 5.47 4.86
C VAL A 187 12.81 6.55 5.10
N THR A 188 12.50 7.33 4.08
CA THR A 188 11.44 8.35 4.12
C THR A 188 10.21 7.81 3.42
N SER A 189 9.32 7.17 4.19
CA SER A 189 8.10 6.48 3.71
C SER A 189 6.80 7.22 4.06
N SER A 190 6.86 8.56 4.18
CA SER A 190 5.76 9.40 4.67
C SER A 190 4.41 9.23 3.95
N ARG A 191 4.39 8.67 2.72
CA ARG A 191 3.19 8.53 1.89
C ARG A 191 2.46 7.19 1.99
N LEU A 192 3.11 6.09 2.41
CA LEU A 192 2.43 4.77 2.52
C LEU A 192 1.74 4.58 3.87
N ILE A 193 2.34 5.12 4.93
CA ILE A 193 1.85 4.97 6.31
C ILE A 193 0.69 5.94 6.61
N ALA A 194 0.55 7.01 5.84
CA ALA A 194 -0.47 8.03 6.00
C ALA A 194 -1.63 7.87 5.01
N SER A 195 -2.32 6.72 5.01
CA SER A 195 -3.68 6.66 4.45
C SER A 195 -4.47 5.45 4.94
N PRO A 196 -5.03 5.47 6.17
CA PRO A 196 -6.39 5.00 6.32
C PRO A 196 -7.28 6.06 5.67
N GLU A 197 -7.52 5.93 4.36
CA GLU A 197 -8.71 6.53 3.76
C GLU A 197 -9.90 5.94 4.54
N ILE A 198 -10.51 6.77 5.39
CA ILE A 198 -11.80 6.49 5.99
C ILE A 198 -12.73 6.13 4.82
N PRO A 199 -13.40 4.96 4.83
CA PRO A 199 -14.26 4.56 3.73
C PRO A 199 -15.25 5.69 3.41
N GLU A 200 -15.40 6.06 2.14
CA GLU A 200 -16.30 7.13 1.69
C GLU A 200 -17.76 6.96 2.19
N GLU A 201 -18.14 5.77 2.66
CA GLU A 201 -19.42 5.49 3.33
C GLU A 201 -19.54 6.16 4.70
N GLU A 202 -18.46 6.26 5.50
CA GLU A 202 -18.47 6.94 6.80
C GLU A 202 -18.53 8.47 6.63
N GLU A 203 -17.81 9.02 5.64
CA GLU A 203 -17.87 10.46 5.34
C GLU A 203 -19.24 10.91 4.78
N ARG A 204 -19.92 10.02 4.03
CA ARG A 204 -21.33 10.23 3.63
C ARG A 204 -22.29 10.12 4.80
N ALA A 205 -22.04 9.23 5.75
CA ALA A 205 -22.88 9.08 6.94
C ALA A 205 -22.75 10.32 7.85
N GLU A 206 -21.53 10.82 8.08
CA GLU A 206 -21.28 12.01 8.89
C GLU A 206 -21.88 13.28 8.27
N LYS A 207 -21.69 13.51 6.96
CA LYS A 207 -22.31 14.65 6.24
C LYS A 207 -23.85 14.56 6.17
N ALA A 208 -24.43 13.36 6.24
CA ALA A 208 -25.88 13.19 6.30
C ALA A 208 -26.47 13.48 7.70
N THR A 209 -25.66 13.42 8.75
CA THR A 209 -26.05 13.76 10.13
C THR A 209 -25.87 15.24 10.47
N GLU A 210 -24.94 15.96 9.84
CA GLU A 210 -24.68 17.39 10.13
C GLU A 210 -25.80 18.35 9.70
N GLY A 211 -26.84 17.88 8.99
CA GLY A 211 -27.95 18.70 8.51
C GLY A 211 -29.31 18.42 9.14
N ARG A 212 -29.44 17.44 10.06
CA ARG A 212 -30.75 17.12 10.65
C ARG A 212 -30.93 17.92 11.94
N PRO A 213 -31.94 18.81 12.04
CA PRO A 213 -32.22 19.45 13.32
C PRO A 213 -32.52 18.35 14.35
N ILE A 214 -31.86 18.42 15.51
CA ILE A 214 -32.19 17.59 16.66
C ILE A 214 -33.61 17.99 17.06
N ILE A 215 -34.60 17.22 16.60
CA ILE A 215 -36.00 17.39 17.02
C ILE A 215 -36.10 16.97 18.48
N THR A 216 -36.80 17.76 19.28
CA THR A 216 -37.08 17.40 20.67
C THR A 216 -37.99 16.18 20.73
N GLU A 217 -37.96 15.44 21.84
CA GLU A 217 -38.83 14.27 22.06
C GLU A 217 -40.32 14.61 21.85
N GLU A 218 -40.74 15.79 22.29
CA GLU A 218 -42.10 16.30 22.11
C GLU A 218 -42.45 16.52 20.63
N GLU A 219 -41.52 17.09 19.85
CA GLU A 219 -41.69 17.33 18.41
C GLU A 219 -41.77 15.99 17.65
N PHE A 220 -40.93 15.02 18.01
CA PHE A 220 -40.93 13.67 17.45
C PHE A 220 -42.26 12.94 17.73
N LEU A 221 -42.75 12.97 18.98
CA LEU A 221 -44.02 12.36 19.34
C LEU A 221 -45.19 13.05 18.63
N ARG A 222 -45.15 14.37 18.41
CA ARG A 222 -46.19 15.10 17.68
C ARG A 222 -46.27 14.66 16.22
N GLN A 223 -45.12 14.48 15.56
CA GLN A 223 -45.03 14.12 14.14
C GLN A 223 -45.20 12.61 13.88
N SER A 224 -45.03 11.77 14.89
CA SER A 224 -45.16 10.32 14.76
C SER A 224 -46.63 9.86 14.78
N ASP A 225 -46.93 8.84 13.99
CA ASP A 225 -48.21 8.13 13.99
C ASP A 225 -48.34 7.21 15.22
N GLU A 226 -49.54 6.68 15.44
CA GLU A 226 -49.85 5.88 16.64
C GLU A 226 -48.94 4.63 16.81
N PRO A 227 -48.60 3.89 15.73
CA PRO A 227 -47.61 2.82 15.80
C PRO A 227 -46.22 3.31 16.23
N GLY A 228 -45.72 4.42 15.65
CA GLY A 228 -44.43 5.00 15.99
C GLY A 228 -44.33 5.43 17.46
N ARG A 229 -45.40 6.04 17.99
CA ARG A 229 -45.47 6.44 19.41
C ARG A 229 -45.42 5.23 20.36
N LYS A 230 -46.10 4.13 20.02
CA LYS A 230 -46.09 2.90 20.83
C LYS A 230 -44.72 2.23 20.86
N LEU A 231 -44.02 2.21 19.73
CA LEU A 231 -42.66 1.67 19.65
C LEU A 231 -41.69 2.50 20.49
N TYR A 232 -41.76 3.84 20.39
CA TYR A 232 -40.91 4.73 21.17
C TYR A 232 -41.08 4.54 22.69
N LYS A 233 -42.33 4.41 23.16
CA LYS A 233 -42.60 4.15 24.59
C LYS A 233 -42.01 2.83 25.06
N ARG A 234 -42.14 1.75 24.27
CA ARG A 234 -41.57 0.43 24.62
C ARG A 234 -40.05 0.46 24.67
N LEU A 235 -39.41 1.19 23.78
CA LEU A 235 -37.95 1.33 23.77
C LEU A 235 -37.43 2.10 24.99
N LYS A 236 -38.23 2.97 25.60
CA LYS A 236 -37.89 3.69 26.85
C LYS A 236 -38.07 2.85 28.12
N GLU A 237 -38.80 1.74 28.03
CA GLU A 237 -39.08 0.84 29.15
C GLU A 237 -38.10 -0.36 29.21
N LEU A 238 -37.17 -0.45 28.25
CA LEU A 238 -36.05 -1.41 28.22
C LEU A 238 -34.79 -0.78 28.83
#